data_AF-A0A357M8U4-F1
#
_entry.id   AF-A0A357M8U4-F1
#
_cell.length_a   1.000
_cell.length_b   1.000
_cell.length_c   1.000
_cell.angle_alpha   90.00
_cell.angle_beta   90.00
_cell.angle_gamma   90.00
#
_symmetry.space_group_name_H-M   'P 1'
#
loop_
_entity.id
_entity.type
_entity.pdbx_description
1 polymer ?
#
loop_
_entity_poly.entity_id
_entity_poly.type
_entity_poly.pdbx_seq_one_letter_code
_entity_poly.pdbx_strand_id
1 'polypeptide(L)'
;MKQFEDYKSMNVGGSPLAINIDYYDAFYRNVDIMKEALETVDTSKLPSNEDLTAYNSYKKFLDSKKNGETPDSNAWAGYTSSITTASLVKASNIKEVNPLFFGSTASMTLKWPTLTKMELEMYLKIITGEQTPDAFDKFVESWNKTGGEVITKEVNEAIATK
;
A
#
# COMPACT_ATOMS: atom_id res chain seq x y z
N MET A 1 22.82 -6.40 26.65
CA MET A 1 22.57 -6.88 25.27
C MET A 1 21.35 -7.78 25.20
N LYS A 2 21.24 -8.85 26.00
CA LYS A 2 20.07 -9.74 26.05
C LYS A 2 18.71 -9.01 26.17
N GLN A 3 18.60 -8.00 27.04
CA GLN A 3 17.37 -7.20 27.18
C GLN A 3 16.90 -6.49 25.89
N PHE A 4 17.84 -6.05 25.04
CA PHE A 4 17.50 -5.43 23.76
C PHE A 4 17.10 -6.47 22.71
N GLU A 5 17.72 -7.65 22.74
CA GLU A 5 17.33 -8.77 21.88
C GLU A 5 15.95 -9.30 22.26
N ASP A 6 15.68 -9.47 23.55
CA ASP A 6 14.37 -9.87 24.08
C ASP A 6 13.30 -8.83 23.70
N TYR A 7 13.58 -7.53 23.85
CA TYR A 7 12.65 -6.47 23.43
C TYR A 7 12.41 -6.45 21.91
N LYS A 8 13.46 -6.62 21.10
CA LYS A 8 13.31 -6.73 19.63
C LYS A 8 12.45 -7.92 19.22
N SER A 9 12.54 -9.05 19.95
CA SER A 9 11.74 -10.26 19.68
C SER A 9 10.23 -10.06 19.88
N MET A 10 9.83 -9.02 20.62
CA MET A 10 8.43 -8.68 20.85
C MET A 10 7.79 -7.92 19.68
N ASN A 11 8.57 -7.55 18.65
CA ASN A 11 8.09 -6.83 17.46
C ASN A 11 7.30 -5.54 17.78
N VAL A 12 7.65 -4.87 18.88
CA VAL A 12 7.01 -3.61 19.31
C VAL A 12 7.61 -2.46 18.51
N GLY A 13 7.10 -2.28 17.29
CA GLY A 13 7.44 -1.15 16.43
C GLY A 13 6.69 0.11 16.86
N GLY A 14 7.41 1.18 17.18
CA GLY A 14 6.84 2.51 17.45
C GLY A 14 7.54 3.53 16.57
N SER A 15 7.05 3.74 15.35
CA SER A 15 7.50 4.89 14.56
C SER A 15 6.74 6.13 15.04
N PRO A 16 7.40 7.27 15.31
CA PRO A 16 6.73 8.52 15.63
C PRO A 16 5.80 9.00 14.50
N LEU A 17 6.00 8.49 13.28
CA LEU A 17 5.08 8.62 12.15
C LEU A 17 4.83 7.24 11.54
N ALA A 18 3.60 6.76 11.61
CA ALA A 18 3.19 5.54 10.90
C ALA A 18 3.08 5.83 9.39
N ILE A 19 4.22 5.87 8.71
CA ILE A 19 4.32 5.97 7.26
C ILE A 19 5.01 4.71 6.73
N ASN A 20 4.43 4.12 5.70
CA ASN A 20 5.07 3.05 4.94
C ASN A 20 5.45 3.63 3.57
N ILE A 21 6.76 3.65 3.27
CA ILE A 21 7.29 4.06 1.98
C ILE A 21 7.85 2.79 1.34
N ASP A 22 7.11 2.24 0.39
CA ASP A 22 7.47 0.98 -0.26
C ASP A 22 6.92 0.94 -1.70
N TYR A 23 7.26 -0.10 -2.45
CA TYR A 23 6.70 -0.37 -3.76
C TYR A 23 5.19 -0.63 -3.66
N TYR A 24 4.44 -0.29 -4.72
CA TYR A 24 3.00 -0.56 -4.79
C TYR A 24 2.66 -2.05 -4.58
N ASP A 25 3.52 -2.95 -5.06
CA ASP A 25 3.39 -4.40 -4.95
C ASP A 25 4.13 -5.00 -3.74
N ALA A 26 4.69 -4.17 -2.86
CA ALA A 26 5.60 -4.61 -1.79
C ALA A 26 4.98 -5.68 -0.88
N PHE A 27 3.70 -5.57 -0.57
CA PHE A 27 2.99 -6.55 0.24
C PHE A 27 3.06 -7.96 -0.36
N TYR A 28 2.78 -8.10 -1.66
CA TYR A 28 2.82 -9.40 -2.33
C TYR A 28 4.26 -9.86 -2.57
N ARG A 29 5.12 -8.95 -3.02
CA ARG A 29 6.54 -9.21 -3.29
C ARG A 29 7.25 -9.76 -2.07
N ASN A 30 7.15 -9.08 -0.93
CA ASN A 30 7.87 -9.44 0.29
C ASN A 30 7.36 -10.78 0.84
N VAL A 31 6.05 -11.04 0.73
CA VAL A 31 5.47 -12.33 1.11
C VAL A 31 5.97 -13.45 0.20
N ASP A 32 6.07 -13.24 -1.11
CA ASP A 32 6.56 -14.27 -2.03
C ASP A 32 8.03 -14.60 -1.79
N ILE A 33 8.88 -13.57 -1.58
CA ILE A 33 10.28 -13.76 -1.17
C ILE A 33 10.36 -14.54 0.14
N MET A 34 9.54 -14.20 1.14
CA MET A 34 9.53 -14.88 2.44
C MET A 34 9.05 -16.33 2.32
N LYS A 35 8.04 -16.61 1.48
CA LYS A 35 7.58 -17.98 1.21
C LYS A 35 8.66 -18.81 0.54
N GLU A 36 9.31 -18.26 -0.50
CA GLU A 36 10.43 -18.91 -1.18
C GLU A 36 11.55 -19.24 -0.19
N ALA A 37 11.91 -18.29 0.69
CA ALA A 37 12.92 -18.51 1.72
C ALA A 37 12.51 -19.62 2.70
N LEU A 38 11.24 -19.67 3.13
CA LEU A 38 10.74 -20.73 4.04
C LEU A 38 10.71 -22.11 3.38
N GLU A 39 10.45 -22.19 2.08
CA GLU A 39 10.41 -23.45 1.32
C GLU A 39 11.81 -23.97 0.99
N THR A 40 12.72 -23.09 0.58
CA THR A 40 14.08 -23.43 0.11
C THR A 40 15.13 -23.39 1.22
N VAL A 41 14.79 -22.77 2.36
CA VAL A 41 15.73 -22.42 3.44
C VAL A 41 16.79 -21.40 3.02
N ASP A 42 16.67 -20.80 1.82
CA ASP A 42 17.57 -19.77 1.32
C ASP A 42 17.11 -18.37 1.75
N THR A 43 17.89 -17.73 2.62
CA THR A 43 17.62 -16.38 3.11
C THR A 43 18.36 -15.28 2.34
N SER A 44 19.05 -15.61 1.24
CA SER A 44 19.90 -14.67 0.48
C SER A 44 19.14 -13.45 -0.05
N LYS A 45 17.84 -13.61 -0.33
CA LYS A 45 16.95 -12.54 -0.82
C LYS A 45 16.30 -11.71 0.29
N LEU A 46 16.54 -12.02 1.57
CA LEU A 46 16.04 -11.25 2.70
C LEU A 46 17.05 -10.12 3.03
N PRO A 47 16.72 -8.85 2.73
CA PRO A 47 17.71 -7.78 2.74
C PRO A 47 18.04 -7.23 4.13
N SER A 48 17.14 -7.39 5.12
CA SER A 48 17.28 -6.77 6.44
C SER A 48 17.38 -7.79 7.59
N ASN A 49 17.95 -7.35 8.71
CA ASN A 49 17.99 -8.15 9.95
C ASN A 49 16.58 -8.38 10.51
N GLU A 50 15.68 -7.44 10.29
CA GLU A 50 14.27 -7.53 10.63
C GLU A 50 13.60 -8.67 9.82
N ASP A 51 13.86 -8.76 8.51
CA ASP A 51 13.36 -9.84 7.67
C ASP A 51 13.89 -11.21 8.11
N LEU A 52 15.17 -11.30 8.45
CA LEU A 52 15.77 -12.53 8.99
C LEU A 52 15.16 -12.92 10.33
N THR A 53 14.84 -11.95 11.18
CA THR A 53 14.17 -12.18 12.47
C THR A 53 12.76 -12.70 12.25
N ALA A 54 12.01 -12.10 11.32
CA ALA A 54 10.68 -12.55 10.92
C ALA A 54 10.73 -13.98 10.34
N TYR A 55 11.68 -14.27 9.44
CA TYR A 55 11.91 -15.60 8.87
C TYR A 55 12.12 -16.66 9.96
N ASN A 56 13.01 -16.40 10.92
CA ASN A 56 13.29 -17.34 12.01
C ASN A 56 12.06 -17.58 12.89
N SER A 57 11.28 -16.52 13.16
CA SER A 57 10.02 -16.60 13.89
C SER A 57 8.99 -17.46 13.14
N TYR A 58 8.84 -17.24 11.83
CA TYR A 58 7.91 -17.97 10.97
C TYR A 58 8.30 -19.43 10.83
N LYS A 59 9.59 -19.72 10.66
CA LYS A 59 10.12 -21.08 10.63
C LYS A 59 9.84 -21.81 11.94
N LYS A 60 10.09 -21.17 13.10
CA LYS A 60 9.78 -21.74 14.43
C LYS A 60 8.29 -22.08 14.54
N PHE A 61 7.41 -21.21 14.07
CA PHE A 61 5.97 -21.47 14.05
C PHE A 61 5.62 -22.72 13.21
N LEU A 62 6.17 -22.81 11.99
CA LEU A 62 5.94 -23.94 11.09
C LEU A 62 6.48 -25.25 11.67
N ASP A 63 7.68 -25.24 12.25
CA ASP A 63 8.31 -26.39 12.89
C ASP A 63 7.49 -26.88 14.10
N SER A 64 7.05 -25.95 14.96
CA SER A 64 6.19 -26.27 16.12
C SER A 64 4.90 -26.96 15.67
N LYS A 65 4.26 -26.42 14.62
CA LYS A 65 3.04 -26.99 14.04
C LYS A 65 3.28 -28.39 13.45
N LYS A 66 4.41 -28.59 12.76
CA LYS A 66 4.79 -29.88 12.18
C LYS A 66 5.07 -30.93 13.25
N ASN A 67 5.67 -30.53 14.37
CA ASN A 67 6.03 -31.41 15.48
C ASN A 67 4.89 -31.63 16.49
N GLY A 68 3.75 -30.94 16.34
CA GLY A 68 2.61 -31.03 17.26
C GLY A 68 2.84 -30.29 18.59
N GLU A 69 3.78 -29.36 18.62
CA GLU A 69 4.09 -28.52 19.79
C GLU A 69 3.16 -27.31 19.85
N THR A 70 2.96 -26.76 21.05
CA THR A 70 2.22 -25.51 21.23
C THR A 70 2.99 -24.36 20.58
N PRO A 71 2.46 -23.70 19.54
CA PRO A 71 3.20 -22.63 18.87
C PRO A 71 3.32 -21.39 19.75
N ASP A 72 4.44 -20.67 19.60
CA ASP A 72 4.62 -19.36 20.20
C ASP A 72 3.59 -18.36 19.65
N SER A 73 2.91 -17.61 20.53
CA SER A 73 1.82 -16.71 20.16
C SER A 73 2.27 -15.59 19.21
N ASN A 74 3.46 -15.03 19.42
CA ASN A 74 4.00 -13.96 18.58
C ASN A 74 4.41 -14.50 17.21
N ALA A 75 5.02 -15.69 17.17
CA ALA A 75 5.37 -16.37 15.93
C ALA A 75 4.13 -16.73 15.09
N TRP A 76 3.09 -17.26 15.73
CA TRP A 76 1.79 -17.52 15.09
C TRP A 76 1.16 -16.23 14.57
N ALA A 77 1.12 -15.18 15.40
CA ALA A 77 0.51 -13.91 15.03
C ALA A 77 1.22 -13.27 13.83
N GLY A 78 2.55 -13.22 13.82
CA GLY A 78 3.33 -12.69 12.71
C GLY A 78 3.17 -13.50 11.41
N TYR A 79 3.23 -14.83 11.50
CA TYR A 79 3.02 -15.69 10.33
C TYR A 79 1.61 -15.56 9.77
N THR A 80 0.61 -15.53 10.64
CA THR A 80 -0.80 -15.43 10.25
C THR A 80 -1.08 -14.06 9.62
N SER A 81 -0.67 -12.97 10.28
CA SER A 81 -0.90 -11.61 9.78
C SER A 81 -0.20 -11.34 8.45
N SER A 82 0.96 -11.96 8.21
CA SER A 82 1.73 -11.77 6.98
C SER A 82 1.37 -12.82 5.92
N ILE A 83 1.84 -14.05 6.10
CA ILE A 83 1.81 -15.09 5.07
C ILE A 83 0.40 -15.61 4.82
N THR A 84 -0.37 -15.85 5.90
CA THR A 84 -1.74 -16.38 5.75
C THR A 84 -2.66 -15.32 5.16
N THR A 85 -2.67 -14.10 5.71
CA THR A 85 -3.45 -12.98 5.17
C THR A 85 -3.15 -12.73 3.70
N ALA A 86 -1.88 -12.62 3.31
CA ALA A 86 -1.53 -12.37 1.92
C ALA A 86 -1.98 -13.50 0.98
N SER A 87 -1.95 -14.75 1.44
CA SER A 87 -2.47 -15.88 0.67
C SER A 87 -4.00 -15.80 0.50
N LEU A 88 -4.72 -15.40 1.55
CA LEU A 88 -6.16 -15.17 1.50
C LEU A 88 -6.52 -14.02 0.56
N VAL A 89 -5.78 -12.92 0.61
CA VAL A 89 -5.95 -11.77 -0.29
C VAL A 89 -5.74 -12.19 -1.74
N LYS A 90 -4.65 -12.93 -2.05
CA LYS A 90 -4.40 -13.44 -3.42
C LYS A 90 -5.48 -14.41 -3.91
N ALA A 91 -6.03 -15.24 -3.02
CA ALA A 91 -7.07 -16.20 -3.37
C ALA A 91 -8.47 -15.57 -3.44
N SER A 92 -8.66 -14.40 -2.84
CA SER A 92 -9.94 -13.71 -2.84
C SER A 92 -10.21 -13.04 -4.19
N ASN A 93 -11.49 -12.99 -4.56
CA ASN A 93 -11.94 -12.33 -5.79
C ASN A 93 -11.97 -10.79 -5.61
N ILE A 94 -10.80 -10.20 -5.37
CA ILE A 94 -10.64 -8.75 -5.28
C ILE A 94 -10.55 -8.18 -6.70
N LYS A 95 -11.40 -7.20 -7.00
CA LYS A 95 -11.23 -6.37 -8.19
C LYS A 95 -10.05 -5.43 -7.95
N GLU A 96 -8.86 -5.84 -8.37
CA GLU A 96 -7.67 -5.00 -8.32
C GLU A 96 -7.84 -3.82 -9.29
N VAL A 97 -7.76 -2.61 -8.76
CA VAL A 97 -7.78 -1.38 -9.55
C VAL A 97 -6.36 -0.82 -9.53
N ASN A 98 -5.64 -1.09 -10.61
CA ASN A 98 -4.34 -0.47 -10.84
C ASN A 98 -4.57 0.98 -11.28
N PRO A 99 -4.15 1.99 -10.51
CA PRO A 99 -4.26 3.36 -10.98
C PRO A 99 -3.33 3.53 -12.17
N LEU A 100 -3.83 4.20 -13.21
CA LEU A 100 -3.09 4.40 -14.45
C LEU A 100 -1.87 5.31 -14.26
N PHE A 101 -1.91 6.19 -13.25
CA PHE A 101 -0.86 7.13 -12.92
C PHE A 101 -0.67 7.23 -11.40
N PHE A 102 0.58 7.14 -10.93
CA PHE A 102 0.96 7.17 -9.51
C PHE A 102 1.82 8.39 -9.14
N GLY A 103 2.15 9.23 -10.12
CA GLY A 103 3.07 10.35 -9.95
C GLY A 103 2.37 11.68 -9.67
N SER A 104 3.17 12.75 -9.62
CA SER A 104 2.69 14.12 -9.78
C SER A 104 3.26 14.67 -11.07
N THR A 105 2.45 15.40 -11.84
CA THR A 105 2.93 16.11 -13.03
C THR A 105 3.45 17.49 -12.66
N ALA A 106 4.17 18.14 -13.58
CA ALA A 106 4.78 19.45 -13.33
C ALA A 106 3.74 20.50 -12.89
N SER A 107 2.57 20.51 -13.53
CA SER A 107 1.52 21.50 -13.24
C SER A 107 0.63 21.11 -12.06
N MET A 108 0.60 19.85 -11.64
CA MET A 108 -0.25 19.37 -10.54
C MET A 108 0.00 20.16 -9.24
N THR A 109 1.26 20.34 -8.84
CA THR A 109 1.59 21.04 -7.58
C THR A 109 0.99 22.44 -7.49
N LEU A 110 0.92 23.17 -8.60
CA LEU A 110 0.43 24.55 -8.62
C LEU A 110 -1.08 24.64 -8.88
N LYS A 111 -1.64 23.77 -9.73
CA LYS A 111 -3.01 23.91 -10.24
C LYS A 111 -4.01 22.98 -9.54
N TRP A 112 -3.57 21.81 -9.10
CA TRP A 112 -4.44 20.79 -8.51
C TRP A 112 -5.21 21.25 -7.26
N PRO A 113 -4.65 22.05 -6.33
CA PRO A 113 -5.41 22.54 -5.18
C PRO A 113 -6.62 23.40 -5.58
N THR A 114 -6.46 24.25 -6.60
CA THR A 114 -7.55 25.09 -7.11
C THR A 114 -8.63 24.24 -7.78
N LEU A 115 -8.23 23.27 -8.61
CA LEU A 115 -9.14 22.35 -9.29
C LEU A 115 -9.95 21.52 -8.29
N THR A 116 -9.29 20.96 -7.27
CA THR A 116 -9.94 20.19 -6.19
C THR A 116 -10.93 21.06 -5.42
N LYS A 117 -10.59 22.32 -5.16
CA LYS A 117 -11.52 23.27 -4.51
C LYS A 117 -12.76 23.52 -5.37
N MET A 118 -12.59 23.74 -6.68
CA MET A 118 -13.71 23.94 -7.61
C MET A 118 -14.64 22.72 -7.64
N GLU A 119 -14.07 21.51 -7.66
CA GLU A 119 -14.83 20.25 -7.57
C GLU A 119 -15.65 20.16 -6.28
N LEU A 120 -15.02 20.39 -5.13
CA LEU A 120 -15.70 20.34 -3.83
C LEU A 120 -16.83 21.36 -3.71
N GLU A 121 -16.62 22.58 -4.19
CA GLU A 121 -17.66 23.62 -4.20
C GLU A 121 -18.83 23.24 -5.11
N MET A 122 -18.55 22.66 -6.29
CA MET A 122 -19.58 22.19 -7.21
C MET A 122 -20.41 21.05 -6.60
N TYR A 123 -19.75 20.04 -6.03
CA TYR A 123 -20.43 18.94 -5.37
C TYR A 123 -21.31 19.42 -4.21
N LEU A 124 -20.77 20.33 -3.38
CA LEU A 124 -21.54 20.90 -2.27
C LEU A 124 -22.80 21.61 -2.76
N LYS A 125 -22.70 22.46 -3.78
CA LYS A 125 -23.83 23.18 -4.36
C LYS A 125 -24.89 22.27 -4.97
N ILE A 126 -24.48 21.16 -5.60
CA ILE A 126 -25.43 20.17 -6.11
C ILE A 126 -26.14 19.46 -4.94
N ILE A 127 -25.39 19.02 -3.93
CA ILE A 127 -25.93 18.27 -2.78
C ILE A 127 -26.91 19.13 -1.97
N THR A 128 -26.61 20.43 -1.79
CA THR A 128 -27.49 21.36 -1.07
C THR A 128 -28.67 21.85 -1.89
N GLY A 129 -28.72 21.54 -3.20
CA GLY A 129 -29.77 21.99 -4.10
C GLY A 129 -29.63 23.43 -4.58
N GLU A 130 -28.49 24.09 -4.33
CA GLU A 130 -28.16 25.41 -4.90
C GLU A 130 -27.97 25.35 -6.42
N GLN A 131 -27.50 24.20 -6.93
CA GLN A 131 -27.38 23.92 -8.37
C GLN A 131 -27.95 22.55 -8.71
N THR A 132 -28.41 22.39 -9.96
CA THR A 132 -28.79 21.07 -10.50
C THR A 132 -27.58 20.39 -11.14
N PRO A 133 -27.59 19.05 -11.31
CA PRO A 133 -26.56 18.32 -12.04
C PRO A 133 -26.29 18.84 -13.46
N ASP A 134 -27.25 19.54 -14.08
CA ASP A 134 -27.08 20.14 -15.43
C ASP A 134 -25.98 21.22 -15.49
N ALA A 135 -25.53 21.74 -14.34
CA ALA A 135 -24.41 22.68 -14.29
C ALA A 135 -23.05 21.99 -14.53
N PHE A 136 -22.99 20.66 -14.57
CA PHE A 136 -21.75 19.90 -14.67
C PHE A 136 -20.93 20.23 -15.93
N ASP A 137 -21.56 20.38 -17.09
CA ASP A 137 -20.83 20.69 -18.34
C ASP A 137 -20.08 22.03 -18.25
N LYS A 138 -20.73 23.05 -17.67
CA LYS A 138 -20.10 24.36 -17.42
C LYS A 138 -18.96 24.28 -16.40
N PHE A 139 -19.12 23.42 -15.40
CA PHE A 139 -18.07 23.13 -14.44
C PHE A 139 -16.86 22.52 -15.14
N VAL A 140 -17.05 21.52 -16.01
CA VAL A 140 -15.98 20.87 -16.78
C VAL A 140 -15.24 21.87 -17.65
N GLU A 141 -15.96 22.77 -18.36
CA GLU A 141 -15.33 23.84 -19.14
C GLU A 141 -14.42 24.74 -18.29
N SER A 142 -14.90 25.13 -17.11
CA SER A 142 -14.16 26.01 -16.19
C SER A 142 -12.95 25.29 -15.58
N TRP A 143 -13.12 24.01 -15.22
CA TRP A 143 -12.08 23.14 -14.69
C TRP A 143 -10.94 22.96 -15.70
N ASN A 144 -11.29 22.66 -16.96
CA ASN A 144 -10.32 22.54 -18.05
C ASN A 144 -9.50 23.82 -18.23
N LYS A 145 -10.16 24.98 -18.33
CA LYS A 145 -9.52 26.29 -18.48
C LYS A 145 -8.60 26.65 -17.33
N THR A 146 -8.92 26.21 -16.11
CA THR A 146 -8.16 26.55 -14.90
C THR A 146 -6.89 25.71 -14.75
N GLY A 147 -6.73 24.65 -15.54
CA GLY A 147 -5.54 23.80 -15.51
C GLY A 147 -5.80 22.33 -15.73
N GLY A 148 -7.06 21.93 -15.75
CA GLY A 148 -7.46 20.54 -15.89
C GLY A 148 -6.99 19.90 -17.19
N GLU A 149 -7.07 20.65 -18.30
CA GLU A 149 -6.62 20.17 -19.61
C GLU A 149 -5.11 19.95 -19.64
N VAL A 150 -4.34 20.87 -19.03
CA VAL A 150 -2.89 20.78 -18.93
C VAL A 150 -2.47 19.54 -18.17
N ILE A 151 -3.04 19.32 -16.97
CA ILE A 151 -2.73 18.15 -16.15
C ILE A 151 -3.14 16.86 -16.85
N THR A 152 -4.32 16.83 -17.48
CA THR A 152 -4.79 15.66 -18.23
C THR A 152 -3.82 15.29 -19.35
N LYS A 153 -3.31 16.29 -20.08
CA LYS A 153 -2.29 16.08 -21.11
C LYS A 153 -0.98 15.53 -20.52
N GLU A 154 -0.47 16.13 -19.45
CA GLU A 154 0.76 15.68 -18.78
C GLU A 154 0.65 14.24 -18.28
N VAL A 155 -0.51 13.84 -17.73
CA VAL A 155 -0.78 12.46 -17.30
C VAL A 155 -0.79 11.50 -18.49
N ASN A 156 -1.48 11.86 -19.57
CA ASN A 156 -1.53 11.03 -20.79
C ASN A 156 -0.13 10.83 -21.39
N GLU A 157 0.69 11.88 -21.42
CA GLU A 157 2.08 11.80 -21.87
C GLU A 157 2.91 10.87 -20.98
N ALA A 158 2.79 10.98 -19.67
CA ALA A 158 3.53 10.15 -18.72
C ALA A 158 3.13 8.67 -18.79
N ILE A 159 1.87 8.37 -19.11
CA ILE A 159 1.40 6.98 -19.32
C ILE A 159 1.85 6.45 -20.69
N ALA A 160 1.90 7.29 -21.73
CA ALA A 160 2.31 6.89 -23.08
C ALA A 160 3.83 6.60 -23.20
N THR A 161 4.67 7.15 -22.33
CA THR A 161 6.12 6.89 -22.29
C THR A 161 6.52 5.66 -21.48
N LYS A 162 5.56 4.85 -21.00
CA LYS A 162 5.81 3.57 -20.32
C LYS A 162 5.95 2.40 -21.29
#